data_AF-A0A9W7XMZ3-F1
#
_entry.id   AF-A0A9W7XMZ3-F1
#
_cell.length_a   1.000
_cell.length_b   1.000
_cell.length_c   1.000
_cell.angle_alpha   90.00
_cell.angle_beta   90.00
_cell.angle_gamma   90.00
#
_symmetry.space_group_name_H-M   'P 1'
#
loop_
_entity.id
_entity.type
_entity.pdbx_description
1 polymer ?
#
loop_
_entity_poly.entity_id
_entity_poly.type
_entity_poly.pdbx_seq_one_letter_code
_entity_poly.pdbx_strand_id
1 'polypeptide(L)'
;MQIGRPLSALLALAMILAMAAPSAVVFADMTGSQSITPHDYQSLGKALALSAPSCGFPYVSLDISRITAVQKMDTAIECGTCLRVETPPENYLEDGATVGVPGVAMATHFEATTTKFDQLPTTSIEMSKRSSGNEVRYLYVLAVDTGGMGLDMAQVSFTALFGQSLSPMGATWFPVDSKYCEDIWRNTTKRQLENPTPMGDIPIFYGRSAAPPGLTRVVYSGGNGDNHSAASSFFTSFGTLRSMLIMPAF
;
A
#
# COMPACT_ATOMS: atom_id res chain seq x y z
N MET A 1 29.99 33.82 -75.09
CA MET A 1 30.17 32.37 -74.86
C MET A 1 30.26 32.19 -73.35
N GLN A 2 29.29 31.64 -72.58
CA GLN A 2 28.55 30.36 -72.76
C GLN A 2 29.55 29.21 -72.93
N ILE A 3 29.59 28.10 -72.17
CA ILE A 3 28.77 27.48 -71.11
C ILE A 3 29.74 26.95 -70.01
N GLY A 4 29.45 26.81 -68.71
CA GLY A 4 28.22 26.98 -67.92
C GLY A 4 28.46 26.71 -66.42
N ARG A 5 27.57 25.96 -65.74
CA ARG A 5 27.74 25.45 -64.35
C ARG A 5 27.09 24.06 -64.21
N PRO A 6 27.77 23.03 -63.64
CA PRO A 6 27.09 21.83 -63.18
C PRO A 6 26.40 22.09 -61.83
N LEU A 7 25.08 22.27 -61.86
CA LEU A 7 24.25 21.87 -60.72
C LEU A 7 24.38 20.35 -60.56
N SER A 8 24.65 19.84 -59.36
CA SER A 8 24.13 18.57 -58.79
C SER A 8 24.92 18.14 -57.54
N ALA A 9 24.62 18.78 -56.41
CA ALA A 9 25.00 18.27 -55.08
C ALA A 9 23.96 18.69 -54.02
N LEU A 10 22.68 18.74 -54.43
CA LEU A 10 21.54 19.05 -53.57
C LEU A 10 20.79 17.75 -53.26
N LEU A 11 21.53 16.74 -52.80
CA LEU A 11 20.99 15.42 -52.50
C LEU A 11 20.38 15.43 -51.09
N ALA A 12 19.07 15.63 -51.07
CA ALA A 12 18.12 15.41 -49.97
C ALA A 12 18.72 14.92 -48.64
N LEU A 13 19.06 15.87 -47.75
CA LEU A 13 19.02 15.61 -46.31
C LEU A 13 17.53 15.55 -45.89
N ALA A 14 16.86 14.49 -46.31
CA ALA A 14 15.45 14.26 -45.99
C ALA A 14 15.33 14.12 -44.48
N MET A 15 14.61 15.05 -43.86
CA MET A 15 14.33 15.01 -42.43
C MET A 15 13.60 13.71 -42.09
N ILE A 16 14.32 12.73 -41.54
CA ILE A 16 13.71 11.73 -40.69
C ILE A 16 13.43 12.42 -39.35
N LEU A 17 12.45 13.32 -39.36
CA LEU A 17 11.82 13.82 -38.15
C LEU A 17 10.92 12.69 -37.63
N ALA A 18 11.58 11.63 -37.12
CA ALA A 18 10.90 10.57 -36.42
C ALA A 18 10.16 11.22 -35.26
N MET A 19 8.83 11.26 -35.35
CA MET A 19 7.99 11.68 -34.26
C MET A 19 8.13 10.61 -33.18
N ALA A 20 9.13 10.81 -32.31
CA ALA A 20 9.22 10.10 -31.05
C ALA A 20 7.96 10.47 -30.26
N ALA A 21 6.92 9.65 -30.43
CA ALA A 21 5.77 9.69 -29.56
C ALA A 21 6.33 9.60 -28.14
N PRO A 22 6.03 10.55 -27.24
CA PRO A 22 6.46 10.44 -25.86
C PRO A 22 5.83 9.15 -25.34
N SER A 23 6.67 8.12 -25.20
CA SER A 23 6.29 6.91 -24.48
C SER A 23 5.95 7.40 -23.10
N ALA A 24 4.66 7.39 -22.77
CA ALA A 24 4.21 7.77 -21.45
C ALA A 24 4.90 6.82 -20.48
N VAL A 25 5.91 7.33 -19.78
CA VAL A 25 6.56 6.61 -18.71
C VAL A 25 5.48 6.47 -17.66
N VAL A 26 4.86 5.28 -17.63
CA VAL A 26 4.00 4.88 -16.53
C VAL A 26 4.96 4.71 -15.37
N PHE A 27 5.17 5.80 -14.63
CA PHE A 27 5.87 5.76 -13.36
C PHE A 27 5.19 4.71 -12.49
N ALA A 28 6.00 3.95 -11.75
CA ALA A 28 5.46 2.96 -10.85
C ALA A 28 4.59 3.69 -9.82
N ASP A 29 3.34 3.27 -9.70
CA ASP A 29 2.35 4.08 -9.02
C ASP A 29 2.43 3.83 -7.51
N MET A 30 3.34 4.58 -6.87
CA MET A 30 3.39 4.75 -5.42
C MET A 30 2.14 5.44 -4.87
N THR A 31 1.23 5.83 -5.77
CA THR A 31 -0.15 6.20 -5.52
C THR A 31 -1.06 5.10 -6.05
N GLY A 32 -2.19 4.80 -5.39
CA GLY A 32 -3.12 3.83 -5.94
C GLY A 32 -4.38 3.64 -5.12
N SER A 33 -5.32 2.88 -5.67
CA SER A 33 -6.59 2.56 -5.01
C SER A 33 -7.07 1.20 -5.52
N GLN A 34 -6.82 0.14 -4.75
CA GLN A 34 -7.15 -1.23 -5.12
C GLN A 34 -7.21 -2.14 -3.88
N SER A 35 -7.46 -3.43 -4.10
CA SER A 35 -7.35 -4.44 -3.03
C SER A 35 -5.89 -4.68 -2.66
N ILE A 36 -5.56 -4.65 -1.37
CA ILE A 36 -4.22 -4.90 -0.82
C ILE A 36 -4.22 -6.18 0.04
N THR A 37 -3.06 -6.80 0.25
CA THR A 37 -2.89 -8.06 0.99
C THR A 37 -2.07 -7.92 2.27
N PRO A 38 -2.24 -8.82 3.25
CA PRO A 38 -1.36 -8.94 4.41
C PRO A 38 -0.16 -9.87 4.13
N HIS A 39 1.03 -9.47 4.59
CA HIS A 39 2.25 -10.28 4.57
C HIS A 39 2.79 -10.51 5.99
N ASP A 40 3.10 -11.76 6.35
CA ASP A 40 3.66 -12.09 7.66
C ASP A 40 5.20 -11.91 7.70
N TYR A 41 5.64 -10.66 7.73
CA TYR A 41 7.08 -10.37 7.91
C TYR A 41 7.62 -10.79 9.29
N GLN A 42 6.75 -10.98 10.30
CA GLN A 42 7.20 -11.29 11.67
C GLN A 42 7.63 -12.76 11.81
N SER A 43 6.95 -13.71 11.15
CA SER A 43 7.37 -15.13 11.21
C SER A 43 8.67 -15.46 10.48
N LEU A 44 9.19 -14.55 9.64
CA LEU A 44 10.51 -14.69 9.01
C LEU A 44 11.64 -14.86 10.05
N GLY A 45 11.49 -14.28 11.25
CA GLY A 45 12.39 -14.51 12.39
C GLY A 45 13.88 -14.36 12.05
N LYS A 46 14.66 -15.44 12.12
CA LYS A 46 16.10 -15.41 11.79
C LYS A 46 16.40 -15.21 10.30
N ALA A 47 15.46 -15.48 9.39
CA ALA A 47 15.64 -15.23 7.96
C ALA A 47 15.73 -13.74 7.63
N LEU A 48 15.19 -12.86 8.48
CA LEU A 48 15.28 -11.39 8.37
C LEU A 48 16.73 -10.86 8.33
N ALA A 49 17.70 -11.63 8.84
CA ALA A 49 19.12 -11.28 8.82
C ALA A 49 19.86 -11.77 7.56
N LEU A 50 19.23 -12.63 6.75
CA LEU A 50 19.84 -13.28 5.57
C LEU A 50 19.17 -12.86 4.26
N SER A 51 17.87 -12.58 4.29
CA SER A 51 17.11 -12.05 3.16
C SER A 51 16.89 -10.55 3.36
N ALA A 52 17.55 -9.74 2.53
CA ALA A 52 17.14 -8.35 2.36
C ALA A 52 15.91 -8.30 1.43
N PRO A 53 14.97 -7.35 1.63
CA PRO A 53 13.95 -7.03 0.65
C PRO A 53 14.59 -6.43 -0.60
N SER A 54 13.81 -6.23 -1.66
CA SER A 54 14.29 -5.74 -2.96
C SER A 54 14.97 -4.37 -2.91
N CYS A 55 14.69 -3.54 -1.89
CA CYS A 55 15.39 -2.28 -1.66
C CYS A 55 16.77 -2.39 -0.97
N GLY A 56 17.21 -3.59 -0.58
CA GLY A 56 18.51 -3.81 0.07
C GLY A 56 18.60 -3.36 1.54
N PHE A 57 17.56 -2.73 2.10
CA PHE A 57 17.53 -2.38 3.53
C PHE A 57 17.37 -3.64 4.37
N PRO A 58 18.36 -4.04 5.20
CA PRO A 58 18.23 -5.25 5.99
C PRO A 58 17.02 -5.13 6.91
N TYR A 59 16.12 -6.12 6.95
CA TYR A 59 14.89 -5.99 7.76
C TYR A 59 15.19 -5.73 9.24
N VAL A 60 16.35 -6.19 9.73
CA VAL A 60 16.82 -5.88 11.08
C VAL A 60 17.14 -4.39 11.31
N SER A 61 17.18 -3.50 10.31
CA SER A 61 17.21 -2.04 10.57
C SER A 61 15.82 -1.39 10.63
N LEU A 62 14.74 -2.14 10.40
CA LEU A 62 13.39 -1.63 10.17
C LEU A 62 12.41 -2.09 11.26
N ASP A 63 11.38 -1.28 11.54
CA ASP A 63 10.17 -1.78 12.17
C ASP A 63 9.33 -2.57 11.16
N ILE A 64 9.55 -3.87 11.10
CA ILE A 64 8.84 -4.82 10.23
C ILE A 64 7.32 -4.88 10.47
N SER A 65 6.81 -4.28 11.54
CA SER A 65 5.37 -4.18 11.78
C SER A 65 4.67 -3.15 10.89
N ARG A 66 5.42 -2.20 10.29
CA ARG A 66 4.92 -1.06 9.50
C ARG A 66 5.59 -0.92 8.13
N ILE A 67 6.06 -2.02 7.55
CA ILE A 67 6.57 -2.07 6.18
C ILE A 67 5.53 -2.60 5.19
N THR A 68 5.76 -2.36 3.90
CA THR A 68 4.99 -2.94 2.80
C THR A 68 5.89 -3.27 1.60
N ALA A 69 5.53 -4.31 0.86
CA ALA A 69 5.90 -4.42 -0.54
C ALA A 69 4.93 -3.58 -1.40
N VAL A 70 5.39 -3.10 -2.55
CA VAL A 70 4.59 -2.33 -3.51
C VAL A 70 4.71 -2.96 -4.91
N GLN A 71 3.58 -3.18 -5.57
CA GLN A 71 3.53 -3.82 -6.88
C GLN A 71 4.18 -2.93 -7.95
N LYS A 72 5.18 -3.48 -8.66
CA LYS A 72 5.93 -2.83 -9.76
C LYS A 72 6.75 -1.60 -9.35
N MET A 73 7.01 -1.38 -8.07
CA MET A 73 7.86 -0.29 -7.57
C MET A 73 9.22 -0.24 -8.27
N ASP A 74 9.67 0.94 -8.65
CA ASP A 74 11.03 1.17 -9.13
C ASP A 74 12.00 1.21 -7.94
N THR A 75 12.67 0.09 -7.72
CA THR A 75 13.60 -0.09 -6.60
C THR A 75 14.83 0.82 -6.65
N ALA A 76 15.08 1.54 -7.75
CA ALA A 76 16.19 2.48 -7.85
C ALA A 76 15.85 3.86 -7.24
N ILE A 77 14.57 4.24 -7.17
CA ILE A 77 14.13 5.61 -6.81
C ILE A 77 12.99 5.68 -5.79
N GLU A 78 12.14 4.65 -5.67
CA GLU A 78 10.96 4.65 -4.80
C GLU A 78 11.18 3.91 -3.47
N CYS A 79 12.30 3.21 -3.36
CA CYS A 79 12.71 2.52 -2.15
C CYS A 79 12.82 3.47 -0.96
N GLY A 80 12.10 3.14 0.12
CA GLY A 80 12.05 3.97 1.31
C GLY A 80 11.01 5.10 1.29
N THR A 81 10.14 5.15 0.28
CA THR A 81 9.02 6.09 0.24
C THR A 81 8.07 5.82 1.42
N CYS A 82 7.72 6.86 2.16
CA CYS A 82 6.68 6.80 3.18
C CYS A 82 5.30 6.89 2.50
N LEU A 83 4.46 5.88 2.69
CA LEU A 83 3.10 5.83 2.16
C LEU A 83 2.09 6.06 3.28
N ARG A 84 1.09 6.88 3.00
CA ARG A 84 -0.15 6.93 3.78
C ARG A 84 -1.13 5.95 3.17
N VAL A 85 -1.64 5.02 3.97
CA VAL A 85 -2.64 4.02 3.54
C VAL A 85 -3.95 4.36 4.25
N GLU A 86 -4.97 4.68 3.46
CA GLU A 86 -6.31 5.03 3.93
C GLU A 86 -7.29 3.89 3.63
N THR A 87 -8.16 3.59 4.60
CA THR A 87 -9.32 2.71 4.40
C THR A 87 -10.61 3.43 4.81
N PRO A 88 -11.70 3.25 4.06
CA PRO A 88 -12.98 3.87 4.38
C PRO A 88 -13.75 3.09 5.45
N PRO A 89 -14.77 3.70 6.09
CA PRO A 89 -15.47 3.08 7.21
C PRO A 89 -16.24 1.82 6.84
N GLU A 90 -16.71 1.71 5.61
CA GLU A 90 -17.31 0.49 5.04
C GLU A 90 -16.34 -0.70 4.94
N ASN A 91 -15.02 -0.49 5.01
CA ASN A 91 -14.00 -1.53 4.88
C ASN A 91 -13.33 -1.91 6.23
N TYR A 92 -13.66 -1.29 7.36
CA TYR A 92 -13.15 -1.75 8.68
C TYR A 92 -14.21 -2.55 9.45
N LEU A 93 -13.75 -3.50 10.27
CA LEU A 93 -14.59 -4.16 11.28
C LEU A 93 -14.36 -3.45 12.62
N GLU A 94 -15.25 -2.52 12.97
CA GLU A 94 -15.04 -1.66 14.14
C GLU A 94 -15.27 -2.37 15.48
N ASP A 95 -16.23 -3.29 15.48
CA ASP A 95 -16.57 -4.05 16.66
C ASP A 95 -15.76 -5.34 16.71
N GLY A 96 -15.09 -5.54 17.85
CA GLY A 96 -14.65 -6.85 18.34
C GLY A 96 -15.80 -7.83 18.62
N ALA A 97 -17.00 -7.56 18.08
CA ALA A 97 -17.95 -8.58 17.67
C ALA A 97 -17.32 -9.49 16.61
N THR A 98 -16.40 -10.33 17.08
CA THR A 98 -16.27 -11.74 16.73
C THR A 98 -17.37 -12.22 15.79
N VAL A 99 -17.17 -12.00 14.48
CA VAL A 99 -17.80 -12.85 13.47
C VAL A 99 -17.20 -14.22 13.76
N GLY A 100 -18.02 -15.10 14.33
CA GLY A 100 -17.60 -16.20 15.20
C GLY A 100 -16.81 -17.32 14.54
N VAL A 101 -15.63 -17.02 14.02
CA VAL A 101 -14.50 -17.93 14.11
C VAL A 101 -13.94 -17.69 15.51
N PRO A 102 -13.96 -18.69 16.42
CA PRO A 102 -13.28 -18.53 17.69
C PRO A 102 -11.82 -18.18 17.43
N GLY A 103 -11.19 -17.51 18.39
CA GLY A 103 -9.74 -17.40 18.41
C GLY A 103 -9.12 -18.80 18.47
N VAL A 104 -8.89 -19.40 17.30
CA VAL A 104 -7.65 -20.11 17.01
C VAL A 104 -6.56 -19.04 16.99
N ALA A 105 -6.35 -18.45 18.17
CA ALA A 105 -5.05 -17.96 18.53
C ALA A 105 -4.07 -19.08 18.19
N MET A 106 -2.90 -18.71 17.70
CA MET A 106 -1.76 -19.62 17.53
C MET A 106 -1.17 -19.97 18.92
N ALA A 107 -2.05 -20.36 19.85
CA ALA A 107 -1.72 -21.03 21.09
C ALA A 107 -1.22 -22.41 20.72
N THR A 108 0.11 -22.54 20.63
CA THR A 108 0.83 -23.80 20.45
C THR A 108 0.61 -24.80 21.60
N HIS A 109 -0.19 -24.43 22.61
CA HIS A 109 -0.71 -25.28 23.66
C HIS A 109 -2.21 -25.01 23.87
N PHE A 110 -3.06 -25.72 23.12
CA PHE A 110 -4.51 -25.75 23.37
C PHE A 110 -4.88 -27.02 24.15
N GLU A 111 -4.80 -26.95 25.48
CA GLU A 111 -5.40 -28.00 26.33
C GLU A 111 -6.93 -27.90 26.25
N ALA A 112 -7.55 -28.92 25.65
CA ALA A 112 -8.97 -28.94 25.33
C ALA A 112 -9.86 -28.99 26.58
N THR A 113 -10.16 -27.81 27.13
CA THR A 113 -11.05 -27.66 28.29
C THR A 113 -12.50 -27.58 27.81
N THR A 114 -13.29 -28.61 28.09
CA THR A 114 -14.68 -28.76 27.59
C THR A 114 -15.67 -27.91 28.40
N THR A 115 -15.82 -26.63 28.05
CA THR A 115 -16.85 -25.76 28.64
C THR A 115 -18.21 -25.94 27.95
N LYS A 116 -19.28 -26.02 28.75
CA LYS A 116 -20.66 -26.16 28.24
C LYS A 116 -21.12 -24.89 27.53
N PHE A 117 -21.95 -25.08 26.49
CA PHE A 117 -22.41 -24.03 25.59
C PHE A 117 -23.54 -23.13 26.15
N ASP A 118 -24.09 -23.46 27.33
CA ASP A 118 -25.37 -22.93 27.83
C ASP A 118 -25.29 -21.50 28.44
N GLN A 119 -24.12 -20.86 28.43
CA GLN A 119 -23.89 -19.53 29.02
C GLN A 119 -23.03 -18.61 28.13
N LEU A 120 -23.39 -18.49 26.84
CA LEU A 120 -22.82 -17.43 26.02
C LEU A 120 -23.53 -16.10 26.34
N PRO A 121 -22.81 -15.05 26.80
CA PRO A 121 -23.41 -13.77 27.10
C PRO A 121 -23.89 -13.08 25.82
N THR A 122 -25.16 -12.71 25.78
CA THR A 122 -25.73 -11.94 24.67
C THR A 122 -25.25 -10.49 24.78
N THR A 123 -24.11 -10.17 24.18
CA THR A 123 -23.63 -8.79 24.04
C THR A 123 -24.53 -8.03 23.08
N SER A 124 -25.42 -7.19 23.62
CA SER A 124 -26.16 -6.20 22.85
C SER A 124 -25.19 -5.16 22.30
N ILE A 125 -24.92 -5.21 20.99
CA ILE A 125 -24.08 -4.25 20.30
C ILE A 125 -24.83 -2.92 20.24
N GLU A 126 -24.41 -1.93 21.03
CA GLU A 126 -24.84 -0.55 20.83
C GLU A 126 -24.24 -0.06 19.50
N MET A 127 -25.09 0.16 18.49
CA MET A 127 -24.62 0.65 17.20
C MET A 127 -24.00 2.03 17.36
N SER A 128 -22.66 2.07 17.32
CA SER A 128 -21.89 3.27 17.57
C SER A 128 -22.32 4.41 16.65
N LYS A 129 -22.30 5.61 17.24
CA LYS A 129 -22.66 6.90 16.67
C LYS A 129 -22.15 7.06 15.24
N ARG A 130 -23.06 7.02 14.24
CA ARG A 130 -22.78 7.17 12.80
C ARG A 130 -21.66 8.19 12.54
N SER A 131 -20.48 7.69 12.17
CA SER A 131 -19.38 8.53 11.72
C SER A 131 -19.82 9.37 10.51
N SER A 132 -19.25 10.57 10.42
CA SER A 132 -19.39 11.45 9.26
C SER A 132 -18.79 10.73 8.04
N GLY A 133 -19.60 10.43 7.01
CA GLY A 133 -19.24 9.56 5.86
C GLY A 133 -18.02 9.96 4.99
N ASN A 134 -17.28 11.01 5.39
CA ASN A 134 -16.02 11.45 4.80
C ASN A 134 -14.79 11.16 5.69
N GLU A 135 -14.97 10.55 6.85
CA GLU A 135 -13.89 10.07 7.72
C GLU A 135 -13.24 8.80 7.12
N VAL A 136 -11.95 8.60 7.40
CA VAL A 136 -11.17 7.42 7.06
C VAL A 136 -10.34 7.00 8.27
N ARG A 137 -10.05 5.71 8.37
CA ARG A 137 -8.91 5.22 9.15
C ARG A 137 -7.68 5.24 8.26
N TYR A 138 -6.53 5.58 8.82
CA TYR A 138 -5.27 5.53 8.09
C TYR A 138 -4.08 5.25 8.99
N LEU A 139 -3.00 4.79 8.38
CA LEU A 139 -1.69 4.63 9.01
C LEU A 139 -0.58 4.98 8.01
N TYR A 140 0.66 5.01 8.50
CA TYR A 140 1.86 5.28 7.69
C TYR A 140 2.75 4.04 7.65
N VAL A 141 3.07 3.58 6.44
CA VAL A 141 3.99 2.46 6.18
C VAL A 141 5.16 2.88 5.32
N LEU A 142 6.25 2.14 5.43
CA LEU A 142 7.44 2.30 4.61
C LEU A 142 7.45 1.29 3.46
N ALA A 143 7.58 1.76 2.22
CA ALA A 143 7.77 0.91 1.05
C ALA A 143 9.23 0.41 1.01
N VAL A 144 9.44 -0.90 1.17
CA VAL A 144 10.79 -1.50 1.28
C VAL A 144 11.03 -2.67 0.35
N ASP A 145 9.99 -3.17 -0.33
CA ASP A 145 10.07 -4.37 -1.17
C ASP A 145 9.15 -4.24 -2.39
N THR A 146 9.30 -5.13 -3.39
CA THR A 146 8.42 -5.19 -4.57
C THR A 146 7.67 -6.51 -4.61
N GLY A 147 6.35 -6.47 -4.78
CA GLY A 147 5.54 -7.69 -4.70
C GLY A 147 4.03 -7.45 -4.61
N GLY A 148 3.30 -8.55 -4.44
CA GLY A 148 1.85 -8.56 -4.21
C GLY A 148 0.99 -8.02 -5.37
N MET A 149 -0.26 -7.71 -5.02
CA MET A 149 -1.20 -6.98 -5.87
C MET A 149 -1.50 -5.64 -5.21
N GLY A 150 -0.85 -4.57 -5.66
CA GLY A 150 -0.98 -3.23 -5.05
C GLY A 150 0.00 -3.07 -3.90
N LEU A 151 -0.46 -3.27 -2.68
CA LEU A 151 0.39 -3.34 -1.49
C LEU A 151 0.33 -4.74 -0.88
N ASP A 152 1.48 -5.25 -0.44
CA ASP A 152 1.56 -6.41 0.45
C ASP A 152 2.09 -5.92 1.81
N MET A 153 1.16 -5.57 2.69
CA MET A 153 1.41 -4.78 3.90
C MET A 153 1.63 -5.69 5.10
N ALA A 154 2.52 -5.32 6.03
CA ALA A 154 2.78 -6.11 7.23
C ALA A 154 1.49 -6.52 7.96
N GLN A 155 1.31 -7.82 8.23
CA GLN A 155 0.05 -8.41 8.70
C GLN A 155 -0.48 -7.73 9.96
N VAL A 156 0.39 -7.33 10.89
CA VAL A 156 -0.01 -6.59 12.10
C VAL A 156 -0.56 -5.19 11.80
N SER A 157 0.05 -4.42 10.88
CA SER A 157 -0.52 -3.15 10.40
C SER A 157 -1.82 -3.35 9.62
N PHE A 158 -1.89 -4.41 8.80
CA PHE A 158 -3.12 -4.75 8.06
C PHE A 158 -4.27 -5.06 9.04
N THR A 159 -4.01 -5.90 10.03
CA THR A 159 -5.02 -6.28 11.04
C THR A 159 -5.43 -5.07 11.89
N ALA A 160 -4.49 -4.18 12.25
CA ALA A 160 -4.80 -2.95 12.97
C ALA A 160 -5.65 -1.97 12.14
N LEU A 161 -5.44 -1.90 10.82
CA LEU A 161 -6.19 -1.01 9.93
C LEU A 161 -7.62 -1.50 9.65
N PHE A 162 -7.79 -2.79 9.36
CA PHE A 162 -9.06 -3.37 8.90
C PHE A 162 -9.84 -4.16 9.96
N GLY A 163 -9.21 -4.57 11.06
CA GLY A 163 -9.78 -5.47 12.07
C GLY A 163 -9.76 -6.97 11.68
N GLN A 164 -9.15 -7.33 10.53
CA GLN A 164 -9.02 -8.72 10.07
C GLN A 164 -7.77 -8.92 9.21
N SER A 165 -7.34 -10.18 9.00
CA SER A 165 -6.11 -10.53 8.28
C SER A 165 -6.24 -11.71 7.31
N LEU A 166 -7.47 -12.14 7.00
CA LEU A 166 -7.79 -13.39 6.28
C LEU A 166 -8.13 -13.15 4.80
N SER A 167 -8.49 -11.92 4.42
CA SER A 167 -8.93 -11.60 3.07
C SER A 167 -8.36 -10.27 2.60
N PRO A 168 -8.03 -10.13 1.29
CA PRO A 168 -7.59 -8.86 0.70
C PRO A 168 -8.65 -7.76 0.90
N MET A 169 -8.22 -6.52 1.15
CA MET A 169 -9.13 -5.40 1.47
C MET A 169 -8.89 -4.17 0.62
N GLY A 170 -9.94 -3.41 0.32
CA GLY A 170 -9.85 -2.15 -0.42
C GLY A 170 -9.15 -1.05 0.37
N ALA A 171 -8.10 -0.47 -0.21
CA ALA A 171 -7.39 0.68 0.34
C ALA A 171 -7.04 1.69 -0.76
N THR A 172 -6.78 2.93 -0.35
CA THR A 172 -6.19 3.98 -1.18
C THR A 172 -4.88 4.40 -0.53
N TRP A 173 -3.78 4.48 -1.30
CA TRP A 173 -2.48 4.91 -0.80
C TRP A 173 -1.84 5.97 -1.68
N PHE A 174 -0.92 6.75 -1.09
CA PHE A 174 -0.16 7.78 -1.77
C PHE A 174 1.12 8.15 -0.99
N PRO A 175 2.14 8.70 -1.67
CA PRO A 175 3.35 9.18 -1.01
C PRO A 175 3.08 10.34 -0.07
N VAL A 176 3.79 10.35 1.05
CA VAL A 176 3.81 11.47 2.01
C VAL A 176 5.24 11.80 2.42
N ASP A 177 5.37 12.93 3.12
CA ASP A 177 6.62 13.38 3.73
C ASP A 177 7.25 12.28 4.61
N SER A 178 8.55 12.03 4.43
CA SER A 178 9.28 10.93 5.08
C SER A 178 9.28 11.02 6.61
N LYS A 179 9.03 12.20 7.19
CA LYS A 179 8.92 12.39 8.65
C LYS A 179 7.85 11.50 9.32
N TYR A 180 6.83 11.07 8.59
CA TYR A 180 5.78 10.17 9.12
C TYR A 180 6.22 8.70 9.24
N CYS A 181 7.40 8.36 8.70
CA CYS A 181 8.01 7.04 8.77
C CYS A 181 9.42 7.06 9.39
N GLU A 182 9.88 8.19 9.96
CA GLU A 182 11.21 8.29 10.57
C GLU A 182 11.43 7.32 11.73
N ASP A 183 10.37 6.95 12.44
CA ASP A 183 10.36 5.95 13.51
C ASP A 183 10.48 4.51 13.00
N ILE A 184 10.01 4.22 11.79
CA ILE A 184 10.16 2.91 11.12
C ILE A 184 11.63 2.67 10.74
N TRP A 185 12.34 3.73 10.33
CA TRP A 185 13.77 3.71 10.02
C TRP A 185 14.66 3.68 11.26
N ARG A 186 14.27 4.41 12.30
CA ARG A 186 15.10 4.64 13.48
C ARG A 186 14.78 3.60 14.53
N ASN A 187 15.64 2.58 14.59
CA ASN A 187 15.94 1.78 15.78
C ASN A 187 14.85 0.82 16.25
N THR A 188 14.91 -0.45 15.81
CA THR A 188 14.52 -1.61 16.65
C THR A 188 15.23 -2.95 16.31
N THR A 189 16.46 -2.97 15.78
CA THR A 189 17.21 -4.19 15.37
C THR A 189 17.18 -5.34 16.36
N LYS A 190 17.44 -5.04 17.64
CA LYS A 190 17.36 -6.02 18.71
C LYS A 190 15.93 -6.18 19.25
N ARG A 191 15.17 -5.09 19.27
CA ARG A 191 13.81 -5.05 19.82
C ARG A 191 12.79 -5.83 18.99
N GLN A 192 12.72 -5.72 17.65
CA GLN A 192 11.76 -6.52 16.87
C GLN A 192 12.05 -8.03 16.96
N LEU A 193 13.32 -8.42 17.06
CA LEU A 193 13.70 -9.84 17.18
C LEU A 193 13.44 -10.42 18.58
N GLU A 194 13.47 -9.59 19.64
CA GLU A 194 13.23 -10.03 21.03
C GLU A 194 11.79 -9.79 21.51
N ASN A 195 11.12 -8.77 20.97
CA ASN A 195 9.78 -8.31 21.34
C ASN A 195 9.13 -7.56 20.15
N PRO A 196 8.55 -8.28 19.17
CA PRO A 196 7.90 -7.68 18.01
C PRO A 196 6.81 -6.68 18.41
N THR A 197 6.63 -5.59 17.65
CA THR A 197 5.55 -4.62 17.91
C THR A 197 4.19 -5.35 17.91
N PRO A 198 3.42 -5.32 19.02
CA PRO A 198 2.10 -5.92 19.07
C PRO A 198 1.09 -5.07 18.30
N MET A 199 0.04 -5.70 17.77
CA MET A 199 -0.99 -5.02 16.95
C MET A 199 -1.61 -3.78 17.63
N GLY A 200 -1.76 -3.79 18.96
CA GLY A 200 -2.33 -2.68 19.73
C GLY A 200 -1.46 -1.43 19.81
N ASP A 201 -0.15 -1.55 19.51
CA ASP A 201 0.80 -0.44 19.52
C ASP A 201 0.95 0.21 18.12
N ILE A 202 0.28 -0.31 17.09
CA ILE A 202 0.29 0.27 15.75
C ILE A 202 -0.54 1.57 15.76
N PRO A 203 0.04 2.72 15.37
CA PRO A 203 -0.67 4.00 15.40
C PRO A 203 -1.71 4.09 14.28
N ILE A 204 -2.97 3.85 14.63
CA ILE A 204 -4.14 4.10 13.76
C ILE A 204 -4.64 5.53 13.99
N PHE A 205 -4.77 6.26 12.90
CA PHE A 205 -5.24 7.63 12.88
C PHE A 205 -6.61 7.74 12.20
N TYR A 206 -7.33 8.81 12.55
CA TYR A 206 -8.67 9.11 12.05
C TYR A 206 -8.68 10.53 11.47
N GLY A 207 -9.51 10.78 10.47
CA GLY A 207 -9.66 12.11 9.89
C GLY A 207 -10.28 12.08 8.50
N ARG A 208 -10.24 13.20 7.79
CA ARG A 208 -10.66 13.26 6.39
C ARG A 208 -9.64 12.57 5.49
N SER A 209 -10.12 11.98 4.40
CA SER A 209 -9.25 11.50 3.33
C SER A 209 -8.39 12.64 2.79
N ALA A 210 -7.10 12.36 2.60
CA ALA A 210 -6.14 13.27 1.98
C ALA A 210 -5.64 12.76 0.61
N ALA A 211 -6.34 11.76 0.05
CA ALA A 211 -6.04 11.18 -1.24
C ALA A 211 -6.06 12.24 -2.37
N PRO A 212 -5.06 12.25 -3.27
CA PRO A 212 -5.07 13.09 -4.47
C PRO A 212 -6.37 12.99 -5.29
N PRO A 213 -6.87 14.11 -5.87
CA PRO A 213 -8.03 14.09 -6.75
C PRO A 213 -7.84 13.13 -7.94
N GLY A 214 -8.85 12.31 -8.22
CA GLY A 214 -8.81 11.30 -9.29
C GLY A 214 -8.57 9.88 -8.79
N LEU A 215 -8.15 9.68 -7.53
CA LEU A 215 -8.13 8.37 -6.90
C LEU A 215 -9.53 7.97 -6.46
N THR A 216 -10.18 7.15 -7.27
CA THR A 216 -11.49 6.59 -6.93
C THR A 216 -11.32 5.62 -5.75
N ARG A 217 -11.94 5.92 -4.61
CA ARG A 217 -11.95 5.04 -3.43
C ARG A 217 -12.50 3.66 -3.82
N VAL A 218 -11.74 2.60 -3.55
CA VAL A 218 -12.22 1.22 -3.73
C VAL A 218 -13.07 0.80 -2.53
N VAL A 219 -14.37 0.94 -2.71
CA VAL A 219 -15.39 0.33 -1.86
C VAL A 219 -15.38 -1.17 -2.14
N TYR A 220 -15.00 -1.98 -1.15
CA TYR A 220 -15.10 -3.43 -1.29
C TYR A 220 -16.54 -3.86 -0.98
N SER A 221 -17.40 -3.81 -2.01
CA SER A 221 -18.72 -4.43 -1.94
C SER A 221 -18.54 -5.93 -1.80
N GLY A 222 -18.46 -6.42 -0.56
CA GLY A 222 -18.37 -7.84 -0.24
C GLY A 222 -19.45 -8.60 -0.99
N GLY A 223 -19.03 -9.49 -1.89
CA GLY A 223 -19.87 -10.00 -2.98
C GLY A 223 -21.02 -10.86 -2.48
N ASN A 224 -22.16 -10.23 -2.16
CA ASN A 224 -23.45 -10.90 -2.28
C ASN A 224 -23.64 -11.23 -3.77
N GLY A 225 -23.93 -12.49 -4.09
CA GLY A 225 -23.62 -13.13 -5.39
C GLY A 225 -24.44 -12.70 -6.62
N ASP A 226 -24.74 -11.42 -6.78
CA ASP A 226 -25.42 -10.86 -7.95
C ASP A 226 -24.41 -10.66 -9.10
N ASN A 227 -24.48 -11.53 -10.10
CA ASN A 227 -23.58 -11.58 -11.26
C ASN A 227 -23.74 -10.37 -12.21
N HIS A 228 -23.33 -9.19 -11.77
CA HIS A 228 -23.23 -7.99 -12.61
C HIS A 228 -21.79 -7.50 -12.69
N SER A 229 -21.16 -7.93 -13.79
CA SER A 229 -19.87 -7.53 -14.35
C SER A 229 -19.41 -6.13 -13.93
N ALA A 230 -18.64 -6.04 -12.85
CA ALA A 230 -17.79 -4.91 -12.58
C ALA A 230 -16.68 -4.88 -13.66
N ALA A 231 -16.97 -4.22 -14.77
CA ALA A 231 -15.95 -3.89 -15.76
C ALA A 231 -14.89 -3.04 -15.05
N SER A 232 -13.72 -3.63 -14.82
CA SER A 232 -12.56 -2.93 -14.26
C SER A 232 -12.16 -1.82 -15.22
N SER A 233 -12.67 -0.61 -14.97
CA SER A 233 -12.32 0.60 -15.70
C SER A 233 -10.89 0.99 -15.34
N PHE A 234 -9.94 0.35 -16.01
CA PHE A 234 -8.54 0.77 -16.10
C PHE A 234 -8.49 2.21 -16.64
N PHE A 235 -8.59 3.18 -15.74
CA PHE A 235 -8.41 4.58 -16.08
C PHE A 235 -6.92 4.85 -16.30
N THR A 236 -6.52 4.91 -17.56
CA THR A 236 -5.32 5.66 -17.96
C THR A 236 -5.56 7.14 -17.67
N SER A 237 -5.30 7.55 -16.43
CA SER A 237 -5.37 8.96 -16.03
C SER A 237 -4.22 9.71 -16.69
N PHE A 238 -4.48 10.36 -17.81
CA PHE A 238 -3.53 11.27 -18.46
C PHE A 238 -3.45 12.57 -17.65
N GLY A 239 -2.76 12.52 -16.51
CA GLY A 239 -2.40 13.68 -15.72
C GLY A 239 -1.49 14.62 -16.50
N THR A 240 -1.97 15.83 -16.81
CA THR A 240 -1.16 16.86 -17.47
C THR A 240 -0.08 17.38 -16.53
N LEU A 241 1.10 16.77 -16.54
CA LEU A 241 2.26 17.25 -15.78
C LEU A 241 2.68 18.65 -16.25
N ARG A 242 2.32 19.68 -15.48
CA ARG A 242 3.01 20.96 -15.51
C ARG A 242 4.38 20.78 -14.87
N SER A 243 5.41 20.66 -15.70
CA SER A 243 6.80 20.65 -15.23
C SER A 243 7.14 21.97 -14.54
N MET A 244 7.19 21.97 -13.21
CA MET A 244 7.74 23.07 -12.41
C MET A 244 9.25 22.89 -12.35
N LEU A 245 9.95 23.63 -13.21
CA LEU A 245 11.40 23.62 -13.32
C LEU A 245 11.98 24.42 -12.15
N ILE A 246 12.22 23.75 -11.01
CA ILE A 246 12.95 24.32 -9.88
C ILE A 246 14.43 24.35 -10.24
N MET A 247 14.95 25.55 -10.53
CA MET A 247 16.40 25.75 -10.63
C MET A 247 17.01 25.70 -9.22
N PRO A 248 18.12 24.98 -9.01
CA PRO A 248 18.91 25.15 -7.79
C PRO A 248 19.52 26.55 -7.80
N ALA A 249 19.35 27.27 -6.70
CA ALA A 249 20.29 28.32 -6.32
C ALA A 249 21.40 27.69 -5.47
N PHE A 250 22.61 28.26 -5.58
CA PHE A 250 23.91 27.79 -5.06
C PHE A 250 24.64 26.78 -5.96
#